data_AF-A0A966PIU7-F1
#
_entry.id   AF-A0A966PIU7-F1
#
_cell.length_a   1.000
_cell.length_b   1.000
_cell.length_c   1.000
_cell.angle_alpha   90.00
_cell.angle_beta   90.00
_cell.angle_gamma   90.00
#
_symmetry.space_group_name_H-M   'P 1'
#
loop_
_entity.id
_entity.type
_entity.pdbx_description
1 polymer ?
#
loop_
_entity_poly.entity_id
_entity_poly.type
_entity_poly.pdbx_seq_one_letter_code
_entity_poly.pdbx_strand_id
1 'polypeptide(L)'
;MNSINRWAWAEVDLGAIKANVDVLVKKAGRAQIWATVKANGYGHGAVEVARTALSAGAGGLCVALADEAHQLRQAKILAPILIVSEQPEIAFEQMLRDEVVATVYNETTINKYSAVAERLGVVGKVHLKVDTGMHRVGVPVADAMARVEQINAIDSLQLDGIYTHFATADLPSHDATAMQQRRFDELVAELDRKKLRPKHVHTSNSAALLRNLTATTDIVRVGIAIYGIAPSNETEDVAGRLRPAMSLQARVSHVQHLAAGEGVSYGLRKKLERSANIATLPLGYADGVPRRLWSVGGEVLIGVRPRDMIVLAGEMGTGKTTFTQSFGRALGVKDLITSPTFNLLHNYGTGRMSLHHADLYRLERTGELEDLGLDELQDSGGVVVVEWGDIVGDELGDALVLRFEHVDHAATDATRETAQTEVRRVSVSARGAQWESR
;
A
#
# COMPACT_ATOMS: atom_id res chain seq x y z
N MET A 1 -2.74 -15.71 18.12
CA MET A 1 -1.38 -15.61 18.67
C MET A 1 -0.38 -15.80 17.54
N ASN A 2 0.10 -14.72 16.93
CA ASN A 2 1.18 -14.81 15.93
C ASN A 2 2.51 -14.76 16.68
N SER A 3 3.31 -15.82 16.56
CA SER A 3 4.71 -15.79 16.98
C SER A 3 5.48 -14.83 16.06
N ILE A 4 5.69 -13.59 16.50
CA ILE A 4 6.46 -12.58 15.75
C ILE A 4 7.95 -12.96 15.87
N ASN A 5 8.40 -13.91 15.04
CA ASN A 5 9.82 -14.31 14.98
C ASN A 5 10.67 -13.36 14.14
N ARG A 6 10.08 -12.29 13.57
CA ARG A 6 10.78 -11.34 12.71
C ARG A 6 10.39 -9.90 13.00
N TRP A 7 11.39 -9.04 13.12
CA TRP A 7 11.23 -7.60 13.40
C TRP A 7 10.88 -6.77 12.14
N ALA A 8 10.25 -7.38 11.15
CA ALA A 8 9.76 -6.72 9.95
C ALA A 8 8.50 -7.42 9.44
N TRP A 9 7.48 -6.65 9.04
CA TRP A 9 6.18 -7.14 8.58
C TRP A 9 5.49 -6.16 7.63
N ALA A 10 4.57 -6.66 6.81
CA ALA A 10 3.62 -5.83 6.09
C ALA A 10 2.27 -5.85 6.81
N GLU A 11 1.72 -4.68 7.10
CA GLU A 11 0.38 -4.52 7.66
C GLU A 11 -0.59 -4.13 6.53
N VAL A 12 -1.72 -4.81 6.45
CA VAL A 12 -2.71 -4.62 5.38
C VAL A 12 -4.05 -4.18 5.99
N ASP A 13 -4.48 -2.97 5.63
CA ASP A 13 -5.77 -2.39 6.03
C ASP A 13 -6.89 -2.85 5.09
N LEU A 14 -7.67 -3.83 5.52
CA LEU A 14 -8.85 -4.30 4.79
C LEU A 14 -9.98 -3.25 4.73
N GLY A 15 -10.03 -2.31 5.68
CA GLY A 15 -10.93 -1.17 5.64
C GLY A 15 -10.63 -0.23 4.46
N ALA A 16 -9.34 0.00 4.19
CA ALA A 16 -8.89 0.74 3.00
C ALA A 16 -9.27 -0.01 1.71
N ILE A 17 -9.03 -1.33 1.63
CA ILE A 17 -9.46 -2.16 0.49
C ILE A 17 -10.97 -2.02 0.25
N LYS A 18 -11.79 -2.18 1.29
CA LYS A 18 -13.24 -2.05 1.21
C LYS A 18 -13.65 -0.68 0.67
N ALA A 19 -13.11 0.39 1.26
CA ALA A 19 -13.43 1.76 0.84
C ALA A 19 -13.04 2.03 -0.62
N ASN A 20 -11.89 1.51 -1.07
CA ASN A 20 -11.46 1.63 -2.45
C ASN A 20 -12.40 0.90 -3.41
N VAL A 21 -12.79 -0.34 -3.09
CA VAL A 21 -13.73 -1.11 -3.91
C VAL A 21 -15.09 -0.41 -3.97
N ASP A 22 -15.61 0.11 -2.86
CA ASP A 22 -16.86 0.88 -2.84
C ASP A 22 -16.82 2.09 -3.79
N VAL A 23 -15.69 2.83 -3.79
CA VAL A 23 -15.49 3.97 -4.71
C VAL A 23 -15.47 3.50 -6.17
N LEU A 24 -14.77 2.41 -6.46
CA LEU A 24 -14.62 1.88 -7.82
C LEU A 24 -15.92 1.28 -8.36
N VAL A 25 -16.71 0.59 -7.52
CA VAL A 25 -18.05 0.07 -7.86
C VAL A 25 -18.98 1.22 -8.23
N LYS A 26 -19.03 2.28 -7.41
CA LYS A 26 -19.84 3.48 -7.72
C LYS A 26 -19.42 4.12 -9.05
N LYS A 27 -18.12 4.15 -9.34
CA LYS A 27 -17.58 4.72 -10.58
C LYS A 27 -17.85 3.85 -11.81
N ALA A 28 -17.89 2.53 -11.66
CA ALA A 28 -18.19 1.60 -12.74
C ALA A 28 -19.66 1.66 -13.20
N GLY A 29 -20.55 2.21 -12.36
CA GLY A 29 -21.96 2.39 -12.69
C GLY A 29 -22.66 1.05 -12.91
N ARG A 30 -23.04 0.76 -14.16
CA ARG A 30 -23.74 -0.48 -14.51
C ARG A 30 -22.78 -1.68 -14.68
N ALA A 31 -21.50 -1.43 -14.93
CA ALA A 31 -20.52 -2.49 -15.14
C ALA A 31 -20.16 -3.15 -13.81
N GLN A 32 -19.97 -4.47 -13.82
CA GLN A 32 -19.51 -5.21 -12.65
C GLN A 32 -18.01 -5.00 -12.43
N ILE A 33 -17.61 -4.75 -11.20
CA ILE A 33 -16.21 -4.78 -10.82
C ILE A 33 -15.77 -6.22 -10.59
N TRP A 34 -14.74 -6.67 -11.31
CA TRP A 34 -14.03 -7.91 -11.00
C TRP A 34 -12.66 -7.56 -10.41
N ALA A 35 -12.46 -7.92 -9.14
CA ALA A 35 -11.26 -7.56 -8.40
C ALA A 35 -10.10 -8.48 -8.77
N THR A 36 -8.99 -7.89 -9.20
CA THR A 36 -7.80 -8.63 -9.62
C THR A 36 -6.90 -8.87 -8.41
N VAL A 37 -6.83 -10.13 -7.97
CA VAL A 37 -6.13 -10.59 -6.76
C VAL A 37 -4.97 -11.55 -7.08
N LYS A 38 -4.48 -11.53 -8.32
CA LYS A 38 -3.25 -12.24 -8.74
C LYS A 38 -2.03 -11.79 -7.92
N ALA A 39 -0.96 -12.59 -8.00
CA ALA A 39 0.30 -12.40 -7.29
C ALA A 39 0.08 -12.19 -5.78
N ASN A 40 -0.68 -13.11 -5.17
CA ASN A 40 -1.08 -13.05 -3.76
C ASN A 40 -1.76 -11.71 -3.38
N GLY A 41 -2.73 -11.25 -4.18
CA GLY A 41 -3.38 -9.96 -3.96
C GLY A 41 -2.40 -8.80 -4.09
N TYR A 42 -1.54 -8.80 -5.12
CA TYR A 42 -0.46 -7.81 -5.27
C TYR A 42 0.40 -7.71 -3.99
N GLY A 43 0.68 -8.85 -3.34
CA GLY A 43 1.41 -8.94 -2.08
C GLY A 43 0.62 -8.66 -0.80
N HIS A 44 -0.67 -8.29 -0.89
CA HIS A 44 -1.52 -7.94 0.26
C HIS A 44 -2.21 -9.15 0.91
N GLY A 45 -2.10 -10.34 0.32
CA GLY A 45 -2.79 -11.55 0.76
C GLY A 45 -4.08 -11.81 -0.03
N ALA A 46 -4.05 -12.76 -0.95
CA ALA A 46 -5.13 -12.96 -1.92
C ALA A 46 -6.48 -13.30 -1.28
N VAL A 47 -6.50 -14.19 -0.27
CA VAL A 47 -7.76 -14.69 0.32
C VAL A 47 -8.51 -13.58 1.04
N GLU A 48 -7.85 -12.85 1.93
CA GLU A 48 -8.49 -11.80 2.73
C GLU A 48 -8.91 -10.59 1.87
N VAL A 49 -8.08 -10.22 0.89
CA VAL A 49 -8.44 -9.17 -0.10
C VAL A 49 -9.63 -9.62 -0.94
N ALA A 50 -9.66 -10.87 -1.41
CA ALA A 50 -10.76 -11.38 -2.22
C ALA A 50 -12.09 -11.35 -1.46
N ARG A 51 -12.12 -11.83 -0.20
CA ARG A 51 -13.32 -11.75 0.65
C ARG A 51 -13.78 -10.31 0.84
N THR A 52 -12.84 -9.43 1.17
CA THR A 52 -13.11 -8.01 1.41
C THR A 52 -13.70 -7.35 0.16
N ALA A 53 -13.08 -7.54 -1.00
CA ALA A 53 -13.54 -6.99 -2.27
C ALA A 53 -14.93 -7.49 -2.66
N LEU A 54 -15.22 -8.79 -2.48
CA LEU A 54 -16.55 -9.34 -2.73
C LEU A 54 -17.60 -8.74 -1.78
N SER A 55 -17.29 -8.62 -0.49
CA SER A 55 -18.19 -8.00 0.50
C SER A 55 -18.45 -6.51 0.23
N ALA A 56 -17.52 -5.83 -0.45
CA ALA A 56 -17.61 -4.44 -0.88
C ALA A 56 -18.33 -4.27 -2.24
N GLY A 57 -18.83 -5.37 -2.83
CA GLY A 57 -19.63 -5.33 -4.05
C GLY A 57 -18.90 -5.67 -5.34
N ALA A 58 -17.68 -6.21 -5.29
CA ALA A 58 -17.09 -6.85 -6.46
C ALA A 58 -17.94 -8.07 -6.89
N GLY A 59 -18.26 -8.17 -8.18
CA GLY A 59 -19.08 -9.23 -8.75
C GLY A 59 -18.31 -10.51 -9.12
N GLY A 60 -16.97 -10.46 -9.08
CA GLY A 60 -16.10 -11.58 -9.43
C GLY A 60 -14.64 -11.24 -9.15
N LEU A 61 -13.75 -12.19 -9.44
CA LEU A 61 -12.32 -12.10 -9.19
C LEU A 61 -11.51 -12.42 -10.45
N CYS A 62 -10.31 -11.87 -10.52
CA CYS A 62 -9.34 -12.21 -11.56
C CYS A 62 -8.01 -12.65 -10.94
N VAL A 63 -7.47 -13.77 -11.38
CA VAL A 63 -6.15 -14.31 -11.01
C VAL A 63 -5.33 -14.57 -12.26
N ALA A 64 -4.02 -14.75 -12.11
CA ALA A 64 -3.14 -15.06 -13.24
C ALA A 64 -2.98 -16.56 -13.47
N LEU A 65 -2.93 -17.36 -12.40
CA LEU A 65 -2.57 -18.78 -12.45
C LEU A 65 -3.69 -19.68 -11.90
N ALA A 66 -3.72 -20.94 -12.36
CA ALA A 66 -4.62 -21.96 -11.83
C ALA A 66 -4.42 -22.19 -10.33
N ASP A 67 -3.17 -22.21 -9.85
CA ASP A 67 -2.87 -22.39 -8.42
C ASP A 67 -3.44 -21.27 -7.55
N GLU A 68 -3.43 -20.03 -8.04
CA GLU A 68 -4.05 -18.89 -7.34
C GLU A 68 -5.57 -19.07 -7.27
N ALA A 69 -6.18 -19.54 -8.36
CA ALA A 69 -7.61 -19.82 -8.42
C ALA A 69 -7.98 -20.95 -7.44
N HIS A 70 -7.19 -22.02 -7.44
CA HIS A 70 -7.36 -23.17 -6.56
C HIS A 70 -7.26 -22.76 -5.08
N GLN A 71 -6.28 -21.92 -4.72
CA GLN A 71 -6.14 -21.39 -3.36
C GLN A 71 -7.42 -20.66 -2.90
N LEU A 72 -8.02 -19.85 -3.77
CA LEU A 72 -9.27 -19.14 -3.45
C LEU A 72 -10.45 -20.12 -3.29
N ARG A 73 -10.51 -21.19 -4.10
CA ARG A 73 -11.51 -22.25 -3.95
C ARG A 73 -11.34 -23.07 -2.67
N GLN A 74 -10.11 -23.41 -2.29
CA GLN A 74 -9.83 -24.03 -0.99
C GLN A 74 -10.26 -23.15 0.18
N ALA A 75 -10.17 -21.83 0.02
CA ALA A 75 -10.72 -20.85 0.94
C ALA A 75 -12.26 -20.69 0.85
N LYS A 76 -12.97 -21.54 0.12
CA LYS A 76 -14.44 -21.53 -0.04
C LYS A 76 -14.98 -20.24 -0.66
N ILE A 77 -14.20 -19.60 -1.53
CA ILE A 77 -14.68 -18.45 -2.30
C ILE A 77 -15.41 -18.99 -3.53
N LEU A 78 -16.73 -18.76 -3.59
CA LEU A 78 -17.60 -19.31 -4.64
C LEU A 78 -17.93 -18.30 -5.76
N ALA A 79 -17.51 -17.04 -5.63
CA ALA A 79 -17.71 -16.04 -6.66
C ALA A 79 -17.03 -16.45 -7.98
N PRO A 80 -17.46 -15.92 -9.15
CA PRO A 80 -16.76 -16.16 -10.41
C PRO A 80 -15.28 -15.79 -10.31
N ILE A 81 -14.40 -16.68 -10.76
CA ILE A 81 -12.95 -16.45 -10.85
C ILE A 81 -12.55 -16.63 -12.31
N LEU A 82 -11.99 -15.59 -12.92
CA LEU A 82 -11.34 -15.68 -14.23
C LEU A 82 -9.84 -15.79 -14.07
N ILE A 83 -9.26 -16.80 -14.70
CA ILE A 83 -7.81 -16.88 -14.91
C ILE A 83 -7.50 -16.08 -16.18
N VAL A 84 -6.79 -14.96 -16.05
CA VAL A 84 -6.56 -14.01 -17.16
C VAL A 84 -5.41 -14.39 -18.10
N SER A 85 -4.97 -15.65 -18.05
CA SER A 85 -3.94 -16.22 -18.92
C SER A 85 -4.26 -17.69 -19.26
N GLU A 86 -3.81 -18.16 -20.42
CA GLU A 86 -3.87 -19.60 -20.72
C GLU A 86 -2.95 -20.37 -19.77
N GLN A 87 -3.40 -21.55 -19.36
CA GLN A 87 -2.70 -22.42 -18.41
C GLN A 87 -2.14 -23.65 -19.14
N PRO A 88 -1.12 -24.31 -18.57
CA PRO A 88 -0.66 -25.58 -19.11
C PRO A 88 -1.74 -26.67 -18.98
N GLU A 89 -1.75 -27.62 -19.91
CA GLU A 89 -2.76 -28.69 -19.99
C GLU A 89 -2.93 -29.50 -18.70
N ILE A 90 -1.84 -29.69 -17.95
CA ILE A 90 -1.85 -30.38 -16.64
C ILE A 90 -2.79 -29.73 -15.62
N ALA A 91 -3.13 -28.45 -15.78
CA ALA A 91 -4.00 -27.72 -14.86
C ALA A 91 -5.49 -27.78 -15.27
N PHE A 92 -5.82 -28.23 -16.48
CA PHE A 92 -7.19 -28.12 -17.03
C PHE A 92 -8.22 -28.87 -16.21
N GLU A 93 -7.91 -30.10 -15.79
CA GLU A 93 -8.82 -30.89 -14.95
C GLU A 93 -9.09 -30.19 -13.61
N GLN A 94 -8.06 -29.63 -12.97
CA GLN A 94 -8.23 -28.89 -11.72
C GLN A 94 -9.05 -27.61 -11.93
N MET A 95 -8.80 -26.85 -12.99
CA MET A 95 -9.58 -25.67 -13.35
C MET A 95 -11.07 -25.99 -13.55
N LEU A 96 -11.38 -27.08 -14.23
CA LEU A 96 -12.77 -27.52 -14.46
C LEU A 96 -13.44 -27.95 -13.16
N ARG A 97 -12.74 -28.70 -12.29
CA ARG A 97 -13.23 -29.09 -10.96
C ARG A 97 -13.44 -27.90 -10.03
N ASP A 98 -12.59 -26.90 -10.15
CA ASP A 98 -12.69 -25.64 -9.41
C ASP A 98 -13.74 -24.68 -10.00
N GLU A 99 -14.40 -25.05 -11.11
CA GLU A 99 -15.41 -24.23 -11.78
C GLU A 99 -14.94 -22.78 -12.02
N VAL A 100 -13.68 -22.62 -12.44
CA VAL A 100 -13.12 -21.31 -12.81
C VAL A 100 -13.35 -21.05 -14.29
N VAL A 101 -13.38 -19.78 -14.66
CA VAL A 101 -13.45 -19.35 -16.05
C VAL A 101 -12.05 -19.34 -16.65
N ALA A 102 -11.83 -20.14 -17.68
CA ALA A 102 -10.54 -20.22 -18.37
C ALA A 102 -10.42 -19.11 -19.43
N THR A 103 -9.24 -18.50 -19.54
CA THR A 103 -8.91 -17.70 -20.75
C THR A 103 -8.42 -18.63 -21.83
N VAL A 104 -8.92 -18.45 -23.06
CA VAL A 104 -8.42 -19.12 -24.27
C VAL A 104 -8.18 -18.10 -25.37
N TYR A 105 -7.26 -18.39 -26.28
CA TYR A 105 -7.01 -17.58 -27.47
C TYR A 105 -6.45 -18.37 -28.67
N ASN A 106 -5.94 -19.59 -28.50
CA ASN A 106 -5.49 -20.40 -29.62
C ASN A 106 -6.25 -21.73 -29.75
N GLU A 107 -6.25 -22.27 -30.97
CA GLU A 107 -6.96 -23.50 -31.35
C GLU A 107 -6.57 -24.70 -30.51
N THR A 108 -5.26 -24.89 -30.31
CA THR A 108 -4.70 -26.02 -29.58
C THR A 108 -5.20 -26.03 -28.13
N THR A 109 -5.18 -24.88 -27.46
CA THR A 109 -5.68 -24.75 -26.10
C THR A 109 -7.19 -25.01 -26.03
N ILE A 110 -7.98 -24.45 -26.97
CA ILE A 110 -9.44 -24.67 -27.03
C ILE A 110 -9.76 -26.17 -27.13
N ASN A 111 -9.15 -26.87 -28.10
CA ASN A 111 -9.41 -28.28 -28.35
C ASN A 111 -8.96 -29.20 -27.19
N LYS A 112 -7.83 -28.87 -26.55
CA LYS A 112 -7.34 -29.64 -25.41
C LYS A 112 -8.19 -29.42 -24.16
N TYR A 113 -8.60 -28.18 -23.90
CA TYR A 113 -9.46 -27.86 -22.77
C TYR A 113 -10.84 -28.50 -22.92
N SER A 114 -11.42 -28.48 -24.13
CA SER A 114 -12.69 -29.16 -24.42
C SER A 114 -12.60 -30.67 -24.24
N ALA A 115 -11.54 -31.32 -24.74
CA ALA A 115 -11.36 -32.77 -24.57
C ALA A 115 -11.31 -33.18 -23.08
N VAL A 116 -10.72 -32.35 -22.21
CA VAL A 116 -10.74 -32.60 -20.76
C VAL A 116 -12.14 -32.36 -20.18
N ALA A 117 -12.85 -31.32 -20.60
CA ALA A 117 -14.23 -31.06 -20.18
C ALA A 117 -15.19 -32.21 -20.56
N GLU A 118 -15.08 -32.74 -21.79
CA GLU A 118 -15.82 -33.91 -22.26
C GLU A 118 -15.54 -35.15 -21.42
N ARG A 119 -14.25 -35.45 -21.18
CA ARG A 119 -13.85 -36.58 -20.34
C ARG A 119 -14.43 -36.50 -18.93
N LEU A 120 -14.58 -35.30 -18.38
CA LEU A 120 -15.13 -35.06 -17.05
C LEU A 120 -16.66 -34.96 -17.05
N GLY A 121 -17.31 -34.89 -18.21
CA GLY A 121 -18.76 -34.72 -18.33
C GLY A 121 -19.27 -33.36 -17.83
N VAL A 122 -18.46 -32.31 -17.96
CA VAL A 122 -18.79 -30.94 -17.52
C VAL A 122 -18.72 -29.96 -18.70
N VAL A 123 -19.37 -28.79 -18.55
CA VAL A 123 -19.25 -27.69 -19.51
C VAL A 123 -18.26 -26.65 -18.97
N GLY A 124 -17.12 -26.50 -19.64
CA GLY A 124 -16.08 -25.54 -19.26
C GLY A 124 -16.43 -24.12 -19.71
N LYS A 125 -16.46 -23.16 -18.77
CA LYS A 125 -16.66 -21.74 -19.11
C LYS A 125 -15.35 -21.13 -19.58
N VAL A 126 -15.40 -20.46 -20.73
CA VAL A 126 -14.23 -19.81 -21.32
C VAL A 126 -14.49 -18.34 -21.64
N HIS A 127 -13.46 -17.51 -21.46
CA HIS A 127 -13.39 -16.15 -21.99
C HIS A 127 -12.37 -16.10 -23.12
N LEU A 128 -12.79 -15.64 -24.30
CA LEU A 128 -11.88 -15.45 -25.44
C LEU A 128 -11.08 -14.16 -25.27
N LYS A 129 -9.75 -14.27 -25.26
CA LYS A 129 -8.85 -13.11 -25.22
C LYS A 129 -8.47 -12.64 -26.62
N VAL A 130 -8.82 -11.41 -26.96
CA VAL A 130 -8.45 -10.76 -28.21
C VAL A 130 -7.30 -9.77 -28.01
N ASP A 131 -6.28 -9.85 -28.86
CA ASP A 131 -5.22 -8.85 -28.94
C ASP A 131 -5.62 -7.72 -29.90
N THR A 132 -5.87 -6.55 -29.34
CA THR A 132 -6.25 -5.34 -30.09
C THR A 132 -5.07 -4.40 -30.33
N GLY A 133 -3.88 -4.72 -29.77
CA GLY A 133 -2.69 -3.87 -29.83
C GLY A 133 -1.81 -3.89 -28.59
N MET A 134 -2.06 -4.75 -27.61
CA MET A 134 -1.15 -4.90 -26.46
C MET A 134 0.00 -5.86 -26.79
N HIS A 135 -0.19 -6.77 -27.74
CA HIS A 135 0.85 -7.65 -28.29
C HIS A 135 1.57 -8.49 -27.23
N ARG A 136 0.82 -8.88 -26.19
CA ARG A 136 1.29 -9.82 -25.16
C ARG A 136 0.78 -11.23 -25.42
N VAL A 137 -0.54 -11.38 -25.46
CA VAL A 137 -1.26 -12.63 -25.73
C VAL A 137 -2.67 -12.28 -26.25
N GLY A 138 -3.28 -13.22 -26.96
CA GLY A 138 -4.64 -13.10 -27.48
C GLY A 138 -4.73 -13.47 -28.95
N VAL A 139 -5.93 -13.82 -29.40
CA VAL A 139 -6.22 -14.07 -30.80
C VAL A 139 -6.13 -12.73 -31.55
N PRO A 140 -5.51 -12.67 -32.74
CA PRO A 140 -5.61 -11.49 -33.59
C PRO A 140 -7.07 -11.13 -33.86
N VAL A 141 -7.38 -9.83 -33.95
CA VAL A 141 -8.77 -9.36 -34.20
C VAL A 141 -9.38 -10.04 -35.44
N ALA A 142 -8.59 -10.21 -36.50
CA ALA A 142 -9.01 -10.84 -37.75
C ALA A 142 -9.47 -12.30 -37.58
N ASP A 143 -8.90 -13.03 -36.62
CA ASP A 143 -9.20 -14.44 -36.39
C ASP A 143 -10.23 -14.64 -35.25
N ALA A 144 -10.60 -13.58 -34.54
CA ALA A 144 -11.45 -13.67 -33.34
C ALA A 144 -12.83 -14.24 -33.66
N MET A 145 -13.43 -13.85 -34.79
CA MET A 145 -14.73 -14.40 -35.23
C MET A 145 -14.68 -15.91 -35.44
N ALA A 146 -13.65 -16.41 -36.11
CA ALA A 146 -13.46 -17.85 -36.33
C ALA A 146 -13.29 -18.61 -35.01
N ARG A 147 -12.62 -18.02 -34.01
CA ARG A 147 -12.48 -18.64 -32.68
C ARG A 147 -13.78 -18.63 -31.88
N VAL A 148 -14.59 -17.58 -31.99
CA VAL A 148 -15.94 -17.59 -31.40
C VAL A 148 -16.80 -18.69 -32.02
N GLU A 149 -16.82 -18.78 -33.35
CA GLU A 149 -17.58 -19.80 -34.08
C GLU A 149 -17.10 -21.22 -33.71
N GLN A 150 -15.79 -21.44 -33.58
CA GLN A 150 -15.22 -22.71 -33.10
C GLN A 150 -15.71 -23.05 -31.68
N ILE A 151 -15.58 -22.13 -30.72
CA ILE A 151 -15.96 -22.40 -29.32
C ILE A 151 -17.45 -22.73 -29.22
N ASN A 152 -18.31 -22.00 -29.96
CA ASN A 152 -19.75 -22.24 -29.95
C ASN A 152 -20.17 -23.57 -30.62
N ALA A 153 -19.30 -24.18 -31.41
CA ALA A 153 -19.54 -25.48 -32.02
C ALA A 153 -19.13 -26.67 -31.12
N ILE A 154 -18.56 -26.40 -29.94
CA ILE A 154 -18.09 -27.41 -28.99
C ILE A 154 -19.04 -27.48 -27.80
N ASP A 155 -19.82 -28.56 -27.69
CA ASP A 155 -20.86 -28.72 -26.66
C ASP A 155 -20.30 -28.73 -25.21
N SER A 156 -19.03 -29.12 -25.05
CA SER A 156 -18.34 -29.18 -23.76
C SER A 156 -17.78 -27.83 -23.30
N LEU A 157 -17.94 -26.77 -24.11
CA LEU A 157 -17.53 -25.42 -23.77
C LEU A 157 -18.70 -24.44 -23.79
N GLN A 158 -18.59 -23.42 -22.94
CA GLN A 158 -19.48 -22.26 -22.96
C GLN A 158 -18.64 -20.99 -23.13
N LEU A 159 -18.84 -20.27 -24.23
CA LEU A 159 -18.29 -18.91 -24.38
C LEU A 159 -19.04 -17.94 -23.45
N ASP A 160 -18.50 -17.75 -22.25
CA ASP A 160 -19.09 -16.90 -21.22
C ASP A 160 -18.73 -15.41 -21.44
N GLY A 161 -17.58 -15.14 -22.08
CA GLY A 161 -17.14 -13.78 -22.33
C GLY A 161 -16.05 -13.60 -23.39
N ILE A 162 -15.79 -12.34 -23.74
CA ILE A 162 -14.73 -11.93 -24.65
C ILE A 162 -14.08 -10.65 -24.14
N TYR A 163 -12.76 -10.54 -24.26
CA TYR A 163 -12.06 -9.42 -23.64
C TYR A 163 -10.76 -9.01 -24.31
N THR A 164 -10.36 -7.76 -24.09
CA THR A 164 -9.04 -7.24 -24.46
C THR A 164 -8.37 -6.53 -23.28
N HIS A 165 -7.16 -5.99 -23.45
CA HIS A 165 -6.47 -5.21 -22.42
C HIS A 165 -5.77 -4.02 -23.05
N PHE A 166 -5.94 -2.84 -22.46
CA PHE A 166 -5.29 -1.63 -22.94
C PHE A 166 -3.83 -1.58 -22.54
N ALA A 167 -3.00 -1.12 -23.47
CA ALA A 167 -1.57 -0.94 -23.25
C ALA A 167 -1.23 0.37 -22.55
N THR A 168 -2.01 1.43 -22.79
CA THR A 168 -1.66 2.83 -22.44
C THR A 168 -2.84 3.61 -21.85
N ALA A 169 -3.78 2.92 -21.20
CA ALA A 169 -4.94 3.58 -20.58
C ALA A 169 -4.54 4.54 -19.44
N ASP A 170 -3.34 4.37 -18.89
CA ASP A 170 -2.68 5.20 -17.89
C ASP A 170 -1.89 6.39 -18.47
N LEU A 171 -1.83 6.52 -19.80
CA LEU A 171 -1.16 7.61 -20.52
C LEU A 171 -2.19 8.43 -21.33
N PRO A 172 -2.65 9.59 -20.83
CA PRO A 172 -3.70 10.35 -21.50
C PRO A 172 -3.40 10.84 -22.91
N SER A 173 -2.14 11.13 -23.19
CA SER A 173 -1.67 11.64 -24.48
C SER A 173 -1.51 10.58 -25.55
N HIS A 174 -1.72 9.29 -25.24
CA HIS A 174 -1.41 8.19 -26.15
C HIS A 174 -2.67 7.64 -26.85
N ASP A 175 -2.67 7.66 -28.19
CA ASP A 175 -3.85 7.31 -29.00
C ASP A 175 -4.18 5.80 -29.05
N ALA A 176 -3.25 4.94 -28.63
CA ALA A 176 -3.42 3.49 -28.73
C ALA A 176 -4.66 2.98 -27.99
N THR A 177 -5.05 3.57 -26.84
CA THR A 177 -6.27 3.14 -26.13
C THR A 177 -7.51 3.34 -26.99
N ALA A 178 -7.63 4.48 -27.68
CA ALA A 178 -8.75 4.75 -28.57
C ALA A 178 -8.76 3.81 -29.79
N MET A 179 -7.59 3.51 -30.36
CA MET A 179 -7.47 2.53 -31.44
C MET A 179 -7.85 1.12 -31.00
N GLN A 180 -7.37 0.68 -29.84
CA GLN A 180 -7.68 -0.63 -29.26
C GLN A 180 -9.18 -0.77 -28.98
N GLN A 181 -9.80 0.29 -28.44
CA GLN A 181 -11.24 0.33 -28.17
C GLN A 181 -12.04 0.23 -29.47
N ARG A 182 -11.72 1.02 -30.51
CA ARG A 182 -12.41 0.95 -31.81
C ARG A 182 -12.38 -0.45 -32.42
N ARG A 183 -11.19 -1.07 -32.50
CA ARG A 183 -11.03 -2.43 -33.03
C ARG A 183 -11.88 -3.45 -32.26
N PHE A 184 -11.97 -3.30 -30.95
CA PHE A 184 -12.75 -4.21 -30.12
C PHE A 184 -14.25 -3.98 -30.26
N ASP A 185 -14.69 -2.73 -30.31
CA ASP A 185 -16.11 -2.38 -30.51
C ASP A 185 -16.61 -2.83 -31.89
N GLU A 186 -15.80 -2.71 -32.94
CA GLU A 186 -16.11 -3.22 -34.28
C GLU A 186 -16.33 -4.74 -34.28
N LEU A 187 -15.44 -5.48 -33.61
CA LEU A 187 -15.58 -6.94 -33.43
C LEU A 187 -16.86 -7.28 -32.65
N VAL A 188 -17.13 -6.58 -31.55
CA VAL A 188 -18.32 -6.80 -30.73
C VAL A 188 -19.60 -6.51 -31.52
N ALA A 189 -19.64 -5.43 -32.29
CA ALA A 189 -20.77 -5.10 -33.15
C ALA A 189 -20.99 -6.13 -34.27
N GLU A 190 -19.91 -6.75 -34.78
CA GLU A 190 -20.03 -7.88 -35.70
C GLU A 190 -20.62 -9.12 -35.03
N LEU A 191 -20.14 -9.46 -33.83
CA LEU A 191 -20.68 -10.56 -33.02
C LEU A 191 -22.17 -10.36 -32.74
N ASP A 192 -22.59 -9.14 -32.40
CA ASP A 192 -24.00 -8.79 -32.19
C ASP A 192 -24.85 -9.02 -33.44
N ARG A 193 -24.40 -8.54 -34.61
CA ARG A 193 -25.12 -8.73 -35.88
C ARG A 193 -25.29 -10.21 -36.22
N LYS A 194 -24.31 -11.05 -35.89
CA LYS A 194 -24.38 -12.50 -36.07
C LYS A 194 -25.09 -13.25 -34.93
N LYS A 195 -25.54 -12.54 -33.88
CA LYS A 195 -26.12 -13.14 -32.65
C LYS A 195 -25.18 -14.11 -31.93
N LEU A 196 -23.87 -13.81 -31.98
CA LEU A 196 -22.79 -14.59 -31.37
C LEU A 196 -22.14 -13.86 -30.17
N ARG A 197 -22.66 -12.70 -29.78
CA ARG A 197 -22.13 -11.93 -28.64
C ARG A 197 -22.27 -12.75 -27.35
N PRO A 198 -21.18 -12.99 -26.60
CA PRO A 198 -21.27 -13.67 -25.30
C PRO A 198 -21.82 -12.74 -24.22
N LYS A 199 -22.16 -13.33 -23.07
CA LYS A 199 -22.77 -12.62 -21.95
C LYS A 199 -21.90 -11.47 -21.42
N HIS A 200 -20.59 -11.68 -21.37
CA HIS A 200 -19.65 -10.75 -20.76
C HIS A 200 -18.65 -10.17 -21.76
N VAL A 201 -18.59 -8.86 -21.86
CA VAL A 201 -17.60 -8.13 -22.65
C VAL A 201 -16.80 -7.18 -21.77
N HIS A 202 -15.47 -7.31 -21.84
CA HIS A 202 -14.61 -6.51 -20.97
C HIS A 202 -13.31 -5.99 -21.57
N THR A 203 -13.06 -4.70 -21.40
CA THR A 203 -11.82 -4.05 -21.86
C THR A 203 -11.01 -3.48 -20.71
N SER A 204 -11.72 -2.90 -19.74
CA SER A 204 -11.17 -1.88 -18.86
C SER A 204 -10.33 -2.45 -17.72
N ASN A 205 -9.19 -1.81 -17.48
CA ASN A 205 -8.34 -1.98 -16.30
C ASN A 205 -8.56 -0.81 -15.31
N SER A 206 -7.78 -0.75 -14.23
CA SER A 206 -7.84 0.33 -13.24
C SER A 206 -7.76 1.73 -13.88
N ALA A 207 -6.80 1.96 -14.78
CA ALA A 207 -6.60 3.27 -15.40
C ALA A 207 -7.78 3.67 -16.30
N ALA A 208 -8.27 2.73 -17.12
CA ALA A 208 -9.44 2.97 -17.97
C ALA A 208 -10.68 3.33 -17.15
N LEU A 209 -10.90 2.66 -16.01
CA LEU A 209 -11.99 3.01 -15.10
C LEU A 209 -11.81 4.40 -14.53
N LEU A 210 -10.64 4.69 -13.94
CA LEU A 210 -10.38 5.97 -13.27
C LEU A 210 -10.59 7.16 -14.22
N ARG A 211 -10.26 6.98 -15.51
CA ARG A 211 -10.41 7.97 -16.56
C ARG A 211 -11.74 7.94 -17.32
N ASN A 212 -12.73 7.15 -16.86
CA ASN A 212 -14.06 7.02 -17.48
C ASN A 212 -14.06 6.52 -18.94
N LEU A 213 -13.14 5.62 -19.29
CA LEU A 213 -13.06 5.02 -20.63
C LEU A 213 -13.94 3.76 -20.78
N THR A 214 -14.95 3.58 -19.93
CA THR A 214 -15.64 2.28 -19.70
C THR A 214 -17.07 2.21 -20.24
N ALA A 215 -17.49 3.11 -21.13
CA ALA A 215 -18.90 3.34 -21.46
C ALA A 215 -19.67 2.13 -22.04
N THR A 216 -18.99 1.10 -22.54
CA THR A 216 -19.60 -0.04 -23.27
C THR A 216 -19.28 -1.42 -22.68
N THR A 217 -18.78 -1.51 -21.45
CA THR A 217 -18.25 -2.75 -20.87
C THR A 217 -19.17 -3.38 -19.81
N ASP A 218 -19.31 -4.71 -19.79
CA ASP A 218 -20.09 -5.43 -18.76
C ASP A 218 -19.29 -5.67 -17.48
N ILE A 219 -17.98 -5.90 -17.62
CA ILE A 219 -17.04 -6.11 -16.52
C ILE A 219 -15.87 -5.14 -16.62
N VAL A 220 -15.47 -4.57 -15.49
CA VAL A 220 -14.24 -3.80 -15.32
C VAL A 220 -13.29 -4.56 -14.40
N ARG A 221 -12.06 -4.82 -14.87
CA ARG A 221 -11.06 -5.60 -14.10
C ARG A 221 -10.12 -4.64 -13.37
N VAL A 222 -10.38 -4.38 -12.10
CA VAL A 222 -9.56 -3.48 -11.29
C VAL A 222 -8.52 -4.26 -10.50
N GLY A 223 -7.25 -3.88 -10.64
CA GLY A 223 -6.13 -4.42 -9.87
C GLY A 223 -5.59 -3.36 -8.93
N ILE A 224 -4.52 -2.69 -9.35
CA ILE A 224 -3.76 -1.74 -8.52
C ILE A 224 -4.60 -0.71 -7.73
N ALA A 225 -5.74 -0.28 -8.28
CA ALA A 225 -6.62 0.70 -7.66
C ALA A 225 -7.39 0.17 -6.43
N ILE A 226 -7.69 -1.14 -6.33
CA ILE A 226 -8.34 -1.69 -5.12
C ILE A 226 -7.41 -1.60 -3.91
N TYR A 227 -6.09 -1.56 -4.15
CA TYR A 227 -5.05 -1.45 -3.13
C TYR A 227 -4.68 0.00 -2.80
N GLY A 228 -5.38 0.97 -3.37
CA GLY A 228 -5.16 2.38 -3.05
C GLY A 228 -4.05 3.06 -3.84
N ILE A 229 -3.58 2.43 -4.92
CA ILE A 229 -2.40 2.88 -5.66
C ILE A 229 -2.82 3.33 -7.06
N ALA A 230 -2.37 4.52 -7.46
CA ALA A 230 -2.57 5.05 -8.80
C ALA A 230 -1.85 4.17 -9.84
N PRO A 231 -2.46 3.85 -10.99
CA PRO A 231 -1.80 3.08 -12.06
C PRO A 231 -0.48 3.67 -12.58
N SER A 232 -0.41 4.99 -12.63
CA SER A 232 0.76 5.79 -13.04
C SER A 232 0.73 7.16 -12.35
N ASN A 233 1.82 7.91 -12.44
CA ASN A 233 1.90 9.28 -11.91
C ASN A 233 0.87 10.20 -12.58
N GLU A 234 0.58 9.95 -13.87
CA GLU A 234 -0.40 10.68 -14.68
C GLU A 234 -1.86 10.34 -14.34
N THR A 235 -2.08 9.48 -13.34
CA THR A 235 -3.41 9.11 -12.84
C THR A 235 -3.61 9.43 -11.36
N GLU A 236 -2.68 10.15 -10.73
CA GLU A 236 -2.78 10.55 -9.32
C GLU A 236 -3.98 11.48 -9.07
N ASP A 237 -4.24 12.41 -10.00
CA ASP A 237 -5.35 13.36 -9.94
C ASP A 237 -6.72 12.67 -9.87
N VAL A 238 -6.88 11.57 -10.61
CA VAL A 238 -8.11 10.76 -10.65
C VAL A 238 -8.15 9.67 -9.58
N ALA A 239 -7.05 9.43 -8.87
CA ALA A 239 -6.92 8.44 -7.81
C ALA A 239 -7.07 9.03 -6.39
N GLY A 240 -7.23 10.35 -6.23
CA GLY A 240 -7.18 11.03 -4.93
C GLY A 240 -8.22 10.61 -3.87
N ARG A 241 -9.22 9.79 -4.22
CA ARG A 241 -10.18 9.20 -3.27
C ARG A 241 -9.79 7.80 -2.77
N LEU A 242 -8.75 7.22 -3.36
CA LEU A 242 -8.26 5.90 -3.00
C LEU A 242 -7.29 6.01 -1.82
N ARG A 243 -7.28 4.99 -0.97
CA ARG A 243 -6.49 4.92 0.27
C ARG A 243 -5.49 3.77 0.17
N PRO A 244 -4.16 4.02 0.24
CA PRO A 244 -3.16 2.96 0.26
C PRO A 244 -3.45 1.94 1.36
N ALA A 245 -3.45 0.66 1.00
CA ALA A 245 -3.88 -0.40 1.91
C ALA A 245 -2.73 -1.14 2.63
N MET A 246 -1.47 -0.91 2.26
CA MET A 246 -0.32 -1.59 2.87
C MET A 246 0.67 -0.60 3.47
N SER A 247 1.17 -0.95 4.66
CA SER A 247 2.37 -0.34 5.23
C SER A 247 3.44 -1.41 5.49
N LEU A 248 4.69 -1.15 5.10
CA LEU A 248 5.83 -2.00 5.42
C LEU A 248 6.52 -1.45 6.67
N GLN A 249 6.60 -2.26 7.71
CA GLN A 249 7.11 -1.85 9.03
C GLN A 249 8.31 -2.71 9.42
N ALA A 250 9.22 -2.11 10.20
CA ALA A 250 10.35 -2.81 10.79
C ALA A 250 10.80 -2.15 12.10
N ARG A 251 11.37 -2.93 13.01
CA ARG A 251 12.06 -2.44 14.20
C ARG A 251 13.54 -2.26 13.92
N VAL A 252 14.12 -1.18 14.45
CA VAL A 252 15.56 -0.95 14.40
C VAL A 252 16.27 -2.07 15.17
N SER A 253 17.13 -2.82 14.49
CA SER A 253 17.82 -3.97 15.08
C SER A 253 19.16 -3.62 15.71
N HIS A 254 19.76 -2.50 15.29
CA HIS A 254 21.04 -2.02 15.79
C HIS A 254 21.21 -0.53 15.48
N VAL A 255 21.84 0.20 16.41
CA VAL A 255 22.26 1.59 16.20
C VAL A 255 23.72 1.70 16.57
N GLN A 256 24.51 2.31 15.68
CA GLN A 256 25.93 2.58 15.92
C GLN A 256 26.29 4.00 15.49
N HIS A 257 27.27 4.59 16.15
CA HIS A 257 27.84 5.87 15.75
C HIS A 257 29.03 5.63 14.80
N LEU A 258 29.04 6.31 13.66
CA LEU A 258 30.17 6.32 12.72
C LEU A 258 30.65 7.74 12.48
N ALA A 259 31.95 7.91 12.33
CA ALA A 259 32.62 9.16 12.05
C ALA A 259 32.51 9.58 10.57
N ALA A 260 32.75 10.87 10.31
CA ALA A 260 32.90 11.38 8.94
C ALA A 260 34.00 10.62 8.18
N GLY A 261 33.75 10.27 6.93
CA GLY A 261 34.66 9.53 6.05
C GLY A 261 34.51 8.00 6.11
N GLU A 262 33.84 7.45 7.11
CA GLU A 262 33.55 6.01 7.19
C GLU A 262 32.47 5.59 6.19
N GLY A 263 32.58 4.36 5.67
CA GLY A 263 31.63 3.80 4.71
C GLY A 263 30.63 2.85 5.35
N VAL A 264 29.43 2.74 4.77
CA VAL A 264 28.38 1.84 5.26
C VAL A 264 28.11 0.72 4.25
N SER A 265 27.90 -0.50 4.76
CA SER A 265 27.52 -1.69 4.00
C SER A 265 28.56 -2.18 2.98
N TYR A 266 28.19 -3.14 2.13
CA TYR A 266 29.10 -3.81 1.20
C TYR A 266 29.80 -2.83 0.25
N GLY A 267 31.11 -3.00 0.12
CA GLY A 267 31.96 -2.19 -0.74
C GLY A 267 32.16 -0.75 -0.27
N LEU A 268 31.60 -0.36 0.90
CA LEU A 268 31.79 0.97 1.51
C LEU A 268 31.52 2.13 0.53
N ARG A 269 30.54 1.94 -0.36
CA ARG A 269 30.32 2.79 -1.55
C ARG A 269 29.93 4.22 -1.19
N LYS A 270 29.18 4.38 -0.11
CA LYS A 270 28.77 5.69 0.41
C LYS A 270 29.51 5.96 1.70
N LYS A 271 30.39 6.96 1.67
CA LYS A 271 31.06 7.50 2.84
C LYS A 271 30.20 8.57 3.50
N LEU A 272 30.27 8.68 4.81
CA LEU A 272 29.57 9.71 5.56
C LEU A 272 30.24 11.06 5.37
N GLU A 273 29.47 12.09 5.00
CA GLU A 273 29.97 13.47 4.90
C GLU A 273 30.22 14.10 6.29
N ARG A 274 29.51 13.61 7.31
CA ARG A 274 29.62 14.01 8.71
C ARG A 274 29.36 12.82 9.62
N SER A 275 29.89 12.85 10.84
CA SER A 275 29.61 11.81 11.84
C SER A 275 28.10 11.68 12.08
N ALA A 276 27.60 10.45 12.17
CA ALA A 276 26.16 10.16 12.24
C ALA A 276 25.87 8.85 12.98
N ASN A 277 24.65 8.74 13.51
CA ASN A 277 24.11 7.48 13.99
C ASN A 277 23.50 6.71 12.81
N ILE A 278 23.89 5.45 12.66
CA ILE A 278 23.43 4.54 11.63
C ILE A 278 22.50 3.53 12.27
N ALA A 279 21.24 3.53 11.85
CA ALA A 279 20.24 2.55 12.25
C ALA A 279 20.14 1.43 11.21
N THR A 280 20.21 0.19 11.68
CA THR A 280 20.04 -1.00 10.84
C THR A 280 18.61 -1.51 10.95
N LEU A 281 17.97 -1.75 9.80
CA LEU A 281 16.66 -2.40 9.70
C LEU A 281 16.82 -3.83 9.19
N PRO A 282 16.11 -4.83 9.74
CA PRO A 282 16.17 -6.23 9.30
C PRO A 282 15.33 -6.50 8.04
N LEU A 283 15.48 -5.64 7.03
CA LEU A 283 14.83 -5.70 5.72
C LEU A 283 15.87 -5.66 4.61
N GLY A 284 15.76 -6.57 3.64
CA GLY A 284 16.68 -6.67 2.51
C GLY A 284 15.99 -7.00 1.19
N TYR A 285 16.79 -7.20 0.15
CA TYR A 285 16.27 -7.48 -1.19
C TYR A 285 15.55 -8.83 -1.30
N ALA A 286 15.88 -9.80 -0.43
CA ALA A 286 15.14 -11.06 -0.33
C ALA A 286 13.69 -10.86 0.16
N ASP A 287 13.41 -9.72 0.80
CA ASP A 287 12.08 -9.32 1.29
C ASP A 287 11.33 -8.43 0.29
N GLY A 288 11.96 -8.11 -0.84
CA GLY A 288 11.39 -7.23 -1.86
C GLY A 288 11.90 -5.79 -1.82
N VAL A 289 12.77 -5.40 -0.89
CA VAL A 289 13.39 -4.05 -0.89
C VAL A 289 14.32 -3.92 -2.11
N PRO A 290 14.05 -3.04 -3.10
CA PRO A 290 14.82 -3.03 -4.32
C PRO A 290 16.29 -2.72 -4.06
N ARG A 291 17.19 -3.62 -4.47
CA ARG A 291 18.64 -3.44 -4.28
C ARG A 291 19.12 -2.09 -4.82
N ARG A 292 18.52 -1.58 -5.90
CA ARG A 292 18.86 -0.28 -6.51
C ARG A 292 18.66 0.95 -5.60
N LEU A 293 17.94 0.85 -4.48
CA LEU A 293 17.73 1.98 -3.56
C LEU A 293 19.04 2.56 -3.01
N TRP A 294 20.13 1.78 -2.98
CA TRP A 294 21.45 2.32 -2.60
C TRP A 294 21.91 3.46 -3.54
N SER A 295 21.52 3.43 -4.82
CA SER A 295 21.95 4.41 -5.83
C SER A 295 20.90 5.48 -6.14
N VAL A 296 19.61 5.12 -6.13
CA VAL A 296 18.52 6.07 -6.45
C VAL A 296 17.97 6.78 -5.20
N GLY A 297 18.41 6.37 -4.01
CA GLY A 297 17.87 6.86 -2.75
C GLY A 297 16.62 6.08 -2.31
N GLY A 298 16.31 6.19 -1.03
CA GLY A 298 15.14 5.61 -0.38
C GLY A 298 14.97 6.25 0.99
N GLU A 299 13.73 6.38 1.43
CA GLU A 299 13.40 7.01 2.69
C GLU A 299 12.62 6.04 3.57
N VAL A 300 12.85 6.14 4.87
CA VAL A 300 12.09 5.41 5.90
C VAL A 300 11.65 6.40 6.95
N LEU A 301 10.46 6.18 7.49
CA LEU A 301 10.00 6.91 8.66
C LEU A 301 10.57 6.25 9.93
N ILE A 302 11.38 6.98 10.69
CA ILE A 302 11.91 6.54 11.99
C ILE A 302 11.45 7.54 13.07
N GLY A 303 10.89 7.03 14.16
CA GLY A 303 10.43 7.82 15.30
C GLY A 303 8.91 7.95 15.35
N VAL A 304 8.42 9.15 15.67
CA VAL A 304 7.01 9.45 15.94
C VAL A 304 6.09 9.34 14.73
N ARG A 305 4.84 8.95 15.00
CA ARG A 305 3.69 8.95 14.11
C ARG A 305 2.84 10.21 14.34
N PRO A 306 1.98 10.62 13.38
CA PRO A 306 0.88 11.53 13.65
C PRO A 306 0.14 11.15 14.92
N ARG A 307 -0.27 12.14 15.71
CA ARG A 307 -0.96 11.98 17.00
C ARG A 307 -0.11 11.39 18.13
N ASP A 308 1.21 11.29 17.99
CA ASP A 308 2.05 10.93 19.13
C ASP A 308 2.23 12.14 20.05
N MET A 309 2.17 11.90 21.37
CA MET A 309 2.54 12.86 22.39
C MET A 309 3.89 12.48 23.00
N ILE A 310 4.81 13.45 23.07
CA ILE A 310 6.09 13.33 23.77
C ILE A 310 6.08 14.27 24.96
N VAL A 311 6.29 13.72 26.16
CA VAL A 311 6.42 14.49 27.39
C VAL A 311 7.89 14.59 27.77
N LEU A 312 8.38 15.82 27.97
CA LEU A 312 9.74 16.11 28.40
C LEU A 312 9.72 16.50 29.88
N ALA A 313 10.38 15.68 30.71
CA ALA A 313 10.44 15.82 32.16
C ALA A 313 11.88 16.09 32.62
N GLY A 314 12.04 16.76 33.76
CA GLY A 314 13.37 17.01 34.37
C GLY A 314 13.61 18.48 34.69
N GLU A 315 14.70 18.76 35.40
CA GLU A 315 14.99 20.08 35.96
C GLU A 315 15.28 21.15 34.89
N MET A 316 15.30 22.42 35.32
CA MET A 316 15.68 23.54 34.45
C MET A 316 17.13 23.36 33.97
N GLY A 317 17.41 23.64 32.69
CA GLY A 317 18.78 23.52 32.13
C GLY A 317 19.21 22.10 31.73
N THR A 318 18.35 21.09 31.93
CA THR A 318 18.63 19.69 31.53
C THR A 318 18.60 19.45 30.01
N GLY A 319 18.05 20.39 29.23
CA GLY A 319 18.09 20.36 27.75
C GLY A 319 16.78 20.05 27.04
N LYS A 320 15.63 20.15 27.72
CA LYS A 320 14.30 19.89 27.14
C LYS A 320 14.02 20.70 25.86
N THR A 321 14.15 22.02 25.91
CA THR A 321 13.97 22.88 24.73
C THR A 321 14.98 22.59 23.62
N THR A 322 16.22 22.24 23.98
CA THR A 322 17.26 21.81 23.02
C THR A 322 16.87 20.52 22.30
N PHE A 323 16.25 19.58 23.02
CA PHE A 323 15.64 18.40 22.42
C PHE A 323 14.51 18.79 21.48
N THR A 324 13.57 19.64 21.89
CA THR A 324 12.44 20.07 21.04
C THR A 324 12.91 20.74 19.75
N GLN A 325 13.94 21.58 19.83
CA GLN A 325 14.58 22.20 18.65
C GLN A 325 15.14 21.16 17.69
N SER A 326 15.90 20.19 18.22
CA SER A 326 16.50 19.12 17.41
C SER A 326 15.44 18.21 16.81
N PHE A 327 14.40 17.92 17.59
CA PHE A 327 13.25 17.12 17.19
C PHE A 327 12.47 17.79 16.06
N GLY A 328 12.09 19.06 16.22
CA GLY A 328 11.42 19.81 15.16
C GLY A 328 12.26 19.94 13.89
N ARG A 329 13.59 20.10 14.02
CA ARG A 329 14.49 20.06 12.86
C ARG A 329 14.46 18.70 12.15
N ALA A 330 14.39 17.59 12.89
CA ALA A 330 14.23 16.25 12.33
C ALA A 330 12.84 16.02 11.71
N LEU A 331 11.82 16.77 12.16
CA LEU A 331 10.52 16.87 11.50
C LEU A 331 10.51 17.82 10.29
N GLY A 332 11.61 18.53 10.01
CA GLY A 332 11.70 19.47 8.90
C GLY A 332 11.12 20.86 9.19
N VAL A 333 10.84 21.19 10.46
CA VAL A 333 10.47 22.54 10.89
C VAL A 333 11.61 23.49 10.58
N LYS A 334 11.28 24.57 9.85
CA LYS A 334 12.25 25.58 9.43
C LYS A 334 12.28 26.79 10.36
N ASP A 335 11.17 27.03 11.04
CA ASP A 335 11.03 28.11 12.00
C ASP A 335 11.95 27.90 13.21
N LEU A 336 12.39 29.00 13.81
CA LEU A 336 13.16 28.94 15.04
C LEU A 336 12.25 28.46 16.17
N ILE A 337 12.57 27.29 16.73
CA ILE A 337 11.84 26.74 17.87
C ILE A 337 12.40 27.34 19.16
N THR A 338 11.53 27.98 19.92
CA THR A 338 11.82 28.48 21.27
C THR A 338 10.81 27.91 22.25
N SER A 339 11.17 27.78 23.53
CA SER A 339 10.19 27.36 24.55
C SER A 339 9.08 28.42 24.60
N PRO A 340 7.81 28.03 24.44
CA PRO A 340 6.67 28.95 24.47
C PRO A 340 6.30 29.32 25.92
N THR A 341 7.26 29.68 26.77
CA THR A 341 7.06 29.90 28.22
C THR A 341 5.95 30.90 28.55
N PHE A 342 5.63 31.84 27.65
CA PHE A 342 4.58 32.85 27.84
C PHE A 342 3.26 32.53 27.12
N ASN A 343 3.33 31.94 25.93
CA ASN A 343 2.14 31.60 25.13
C ASN A 343 1.61 30.19 25.45
N LEU A 344 2.37 29.41 26.23
CA LEU A 344 2.16 28.02 26.65
C LEU A 344 2.06 27.00 25.50
N LEU A 345 1.77 27.44 24.28
CA LEU A 345 1.66 26.63 23.09
C LEU A 345 2.18 27.40 21.85
N HIS A 346 2.90 26.70 20.98
CA HIS A 346 3.26 27.20 19.66
C HIS A 346 3.10 26.09 18.61
N ASN A 347 2.55 26.46 17.45
CA ASN A 347 2.26 25.54 16.36
C ASN A 347 3.22 25.79 15.20
N TYR A 348 3.97 24.76 14.83
CA TYR A 348 4.89 24.78 13.72
C TYR A 348 4.35 23.89 12.60
N GLY A 349 3.79 24.52 11.56
CA GLY A 349 3.22 23.82 10.40
C GLY A 349 4.23 23.57 9.27
N THR A 350 5.46 24.07 9.39
CA THR A 350 6.51 23.82 8.40
C THR A 350 7.17 22.47 8.71
N GLY A 351 7.29 21.58 7.72
CA GLY A 351 7.91 20.25 7.91
C GLY A 351 7.09 19.10 7.35
N ARG A 352 7.52 17.86 7.64
CA ARG A 352 6.85 16.62 7.20
C ARG A 352 5.57 16.30 7.98
N MET A 353 5.39 16.94 9.13
CA MET A 353 4.21 16.87 10.00
C MET A 353 4.19 18.13 10.88
N SER A 354 2.99 18.59 11.27
CA SER A 354 2.86 19.69 12.23
C SER A 354 3.46 19.31 13.58
N LEU A 355 4.24 20.22 14.18
CA LEU A 355 4.72 20.11 15.55
C LEU A 355 3.95 21.11 16.42
N HIS A 356 3.25 20.59 17.42
CA HIS A 356 2.59 21.36 18.47
C HIS A 356 3.49 21.32 19.70
N HIS A 357 4.06 22.46 20.09
CA HIS A 357 5.00 22.55 21.20
C HIS A 357 4.34 23.28 22.35
N ALA A 358 4.14 22.60 23.48
CA ALA A 358 3.60 23.19 24.71
C ALA A 358 4.67 23.25 25.81
N ASP A 359 4.55 24.23 26.71
CA ASP A 359 5.38 24.38 27.90
C ASP A 359 4.48 24.62 29.11
N LEU A 360 4.48 23.68 30.07
CA LEU A 360 3.59 23.70 31.22
C LEU A 360 4.28 24.22 32.50
N TYR A 361 5.47 24.81 32.41
CA TYR A 361 6.25 25.23 33.59
C TYR A 361 5.47 26.17 34.54
N ARG A 362 4.55 26.97 33.99
CA ARG A 362 3.77 27.98 34.72
C ARG A 362 2.33 27.55 35.03
N LEU A 363 1.96 26.32 34.71
CA LEU A 363 0.61 25.84 34.98
C LEU A 363 0.45 25.64 36.49
N GLU A 364 -0.42 26.43 37.12
CA GLU A 364 -0.65 26.36 38.58
C GLU A 364 -1.85 25.48 38.93
N ARG A 365 -2.74 25.20 37.96
CA ARG A 365 -3.98 24.44 38.15
C ARG A 365 -4.28 23.54 36.96
N THR A 366 -4.84 22.37 37.22
CA THR A 366 -5.15 21.34 36.22
C THR A 366 -6.22 21.78 35.21
N GLY A 367 -7.15 22.66 35.58
CA GLY A 367 -8.15 23.23 34.66
C GLY A 367 -7.56 24.09 33.53
N GLU A 368 -6.34 24.62 33.68
CA GLU A 368 -5.64 25.36 32.62
C GLU A 368 -5.06 24.42 31.54
N LEU A 369 -4.98 23.11 31.81
CA LEU A 369 -4.51 22.10 30.85
C LEU A 369 -5.56 21.81 29.77
N GLU A 370 -6.84 21.70 30.17
CA GLU A 370 -7.95 21.47 29.24
C GLU A 370 -8.08 22.62 28.22
N ASP A 371 -7.86 23.86 28.67
CA ASP A 371 -7.91 25.07 27.83
C ASP A 371 -6.83 25.10 26.73
N LEU A 372 -5.73 24.35 26.88
CA LEU A 372 -4.69 24.23 25.85
C LEU A 372 -5.10 23.34 24.68
N GLY A 373 -6.18 22.55 24.82
CA GLY A 373 -6.73 21.72 23.74
C GLY A 373 -5.73 20.70 23.18
N LEU A 374 -4.82 20.18 24.00
CA LEU A 374 -3.73 19.31 23.54
C LEU A 374 -4.26 18.03 22.85
N ASP A 375 -5.39 17.50 23.31
CA ASP A 375 -6.04 16.33 22.71
C ASP A 375 -6.58 16.64 21.30
N GLU A 376 -7.18 17.82 21.10
CA GLU A 376 -7.65 18.25 19.78
C GLU A 376 -6.49 18.46 18.80
N LEU A 377 -5.37 18.98 19.29
CA LEU A 377 -4.14 19.15 18.50
C LEU A 377 -3.52 17.79 18.16
N GLN A 378 -3.53 16.85 19.11
CA GLN A 378 -3.12 15.48 18.87
C GLN A 378 -4.01 14.85 17.77
N ASP A 379 -5.33 15.03 17.84
CA ASP A 379 -6.28 14.51 16.85
C ASP A 379 -6.17 15.16 15.47
N SER A 380 -5.68 16.40 15.40
CA SER A 380 -5.42 17.13 14.15
C SER A 380 -4.35 16.48 13.25
N GLY A 381 -3.62 15.48 13.77
CA GLY A 381 -2.64 14.71 13.00
C GLY A 381 -1.20 15.21 13.12
N GLY A 382 -0.94 16.24 13.94
CA GLY A 382 0.40 16.66 14.31
C GLY A 382 1.02 15.80 15.42
N VAL A 383 2.26 16.11 15.79
CA VAL A 383 2.92 15.55 16.98
C VAL A 383 2.95 16.62 18.06
N VAL A 384 2.60 16.23 19.28
CA VAL A 384 2.59 17.13 20.44
C VAL A 384 3.85 16.89 21.27
N VAL A 385 4.63 17.93 21.54
CA VAL A 385 5.76 17.90 22.48
C VAL A 385 5.43 18.82 23.65
N VAL A 386 5.42 18.26 24.85
CA VAL A 386 5.05 18.97 26.09
C VAL A 386 6.27 19.06 27.01
N GLU A 387 6.80 20.25 27.20
CA GLU A 387 7.81 20.52 28.23
C GLU A 387 7.15 20.64 29.61
N TRP A 388 7.82 20.10 30.64
CA TRP A 388 7.33 20.10 32.02
C TRP A 388 6.02 19.33 32.22
N GLY A 389 5.74 18.37 31.34
CA GLY A 389 4.52 17.56 31.44
C GLY A 389 4.48 16.64 32.67
N ASP A 390 5.59 16.49 33.40
CA ASP A 390 5.60 15.78 34.68
C ASP A 390 4.88 16.54 35.81
N ILE A 391 4.63 17.85 35.66
CA ILE A 391 3.85 18.64 36.63
C ILE A 391 2.40 18.18 36.69
N VAL A 392 1.84 17.78 35.55
CA VAL A 392 0.43 17.33 35.41
C VAL A 392 0.30 15.81 35.42
N GLY A 393 1.40 15.08 35.64
CA GLY A 393 1.40 13.64 35.83
C GLY A 393 0.67 12.86 34.74
N ASP A 394 -0.31 12.05 35.15
CA ASP A 394 -1.11 11.14 34.31
C ASP A 394 -2.33 11.79 33.63
N GLU A 395 -2.50 13.11 33.79
CA GLU A 395 -3.59 13.82 33.10
C GLU A 395 -3.35 13.96 31.59
N LEU A 396 -2.09 14.01 31.18
CA LEU A 396 -1.74 13.84 29.77
C LEU A 396 -2.01 12.36 29.40
N GLY A 397 -2.67 12.06 28.29
CA GLY A 397 -3.01 10.69 27.93
C GLY A 397 -1.82 9.78 27.55
N ASP A 398 -1.97 9.05 26.46
CA ASP A 398 -0.94 8.14 25.92
C ASP A 398 0.30 8.92 25.44
N ALA A 399 1.45 8.70 26.07
CA ALA A 399 2.65 9.50 25.80
C ALA A 399 3.96 8.70 25.91
N LEU A 400 4.96 9.13 25.12
CA LEU A 400 6.36 8.76 25.32
C LEU A 400 6.98 9.79 26.27
N VAL A 401 7.47 9.34 27.42
CA VAL A 401 8.06 10.20 28.45
C VAL A 401 9.57 10.14 28.36
N LEU A 402 10.20 11.30 28.17
CA LEU A 402 11.64 11.49 28.17
C LEU A 402 12.04 12.29 29.40
N ARG A 403 12.71 11.64 30.36
CA ARG A 403 13.22 12.29 31.56
C ARG A 403 14.69 12.64 31.38
N PHE A 404 15.01 13.93 31.49
CA PHE A 404 16.35 14.49 31.34
C PHE A 404 16.96 14.78 32.71
N GLU A 405 18.18 14.30 32.93
CA GLU A 405 18.92 14.48 34.17
C GLU A 405 20.35 14.96 33.88
N HIS A 406 20.86 15.83 34.75
CA HIS A 406 22.29 16.12 34.80
C HIS A 406 23.05 14.86 35.23
N VAL A 407 24.19 14.60 34.61
CA VAL A 407 25.12 13.58 35.08
C VAL A 407 26.24 14.29 35.81
N ASP A 408 26.24 14.22 37.13
CA ASP A 408 27.37 14.72 37.91
C ASP A 408 28.61 13.90 37.61
N HIS A 409 29.64 14.54 37.06
CA HIS A 409 30.98 13.97 37.06
C HIS A 409 31.51 14.08 38.49
N ALA A 410 31.49 12.98 39.24
CA ALA A 410 32.27 12.90 40.47
C ALA A 410 33.72 13.30 40.13
N ALA A 411 34.23 14.30 40.84
CA ALA A 411 35.53 14.91 40.59
C ALA A 411 36.65 13.85 40.54
N THR A 412 37.15 13.57 39.35
CA THR A 412 38.47 12.98 39.15
C THR A 412 39.23 13.79 38.12
N ASP A 413 40.30 14.41 38.63
CA ASP A 413 41.37 15.13 37.97
C ASP A 413 41.04 16.42 37.20
N ALA A 414 41.17 17.51 37.97
CA ALA A 414 41.54 18.81 37.46
C ALA A 414 42.91 18.75 36.74
N THR A 415 42.89 18.64 35.42
CA THR A 415 43.86 19.26 34.49
C THR A 415 43.55 18.82 33.05
N ARG A 416 42.67 19.56 32.36
CA ARG A 416 42.68 19.75 30.90
C ARG A 416 41.57 20.73 30.49
N GLU A 417 41.97 21.90 29.98
CA GLU A 417 41.12 22.78 29.20
C GLU A 417 40.78 22.09 27.87
N THR A 418 39.75 21.26 27.88
CA THR A 418 39.03 20.81 26.70
C THR A 418 37.56 21.03 27.00
N ALA A 419 36.83 21.67 26.09
CA ALA A 419 35.40 21.95 26.20
C ALA A 419 34.68 20.74 26.82
N GLN A 420 34.22 20.87 28.06
CA GLN A 420 33.54 19.80 28.77
C GLN A 420 32.25 19.50 28.02
N THR A 421 32.17 18.35 27.36
CA THR A 421 30.91 17.84 26.81
C THR A 421 30.00 17.56 27.99
N GLU A 422 29.04 18.46 28.24
CA GLU A 422 28.04 18.25 29.27
C GLU A 422 27.18 17.02 28.91
N VAL A 423 27.40 15.92 29.62
CA VAL A 423 26.63 14.68 29.41
C VAL A 423 25.29 14.80 30.13
N ARG A 424 24.21 14.39 29.47
CA ARG A 424 22.88 14.26 30.05
C ARG A 424 22.46 12.80 30.03
N ARG A 425 21.79 12.34 31.09
CA ARG A 425 21.09 11.06 31.08
C ARG A 425 19.67 11.32 30.62
N VAL A 426 19.24 10.59 29.60
CA VAL A 426 17.84 10.61 29.15
C VAL A 426 17.26 9.22 29.37
N SER A 427 16.28 9.12 30.25
CA SER A 427 15.52 7.91 30.48
C SER A 427 14.25 7.95 29.65
N VAL A 428 13.96 6.88 28.93
CA VAL A 428 12.77 6.76 28.07
C VAL A 428 11.81 5.78 28.72
N SER A 429 10.58 6.22 28.95
CA SER A 429 9.47 5.38 29.34
C SER A 429 8.23 5.68 28.51
N ALA A 430 7.25 4.80 28.55
CA ALA A 430 6.00 4.95 27.83
C ALA A 430 4.83 4.86 28.82
N ARG A 431 3.76 5.60 28.52
CA ARG A 431 2.46 5.50 29.20
C ARG A 431 1.37 5.27 28.16
N GLY A 432 0.42 4.39 28.49
CA GLY A 432 -0.77 4.17 27.68
C GLY A 432 -0.64 3.07 26.63
N ALA A 433 -1.80 2.57 26.17
CA ALA A 433 -1.89 1.38 25.32
C ALA A 433 -1.28 1.61 23.91
N GLN A 434 -1.27 2.84 23.43
CA GLN A 434 -0.65 3.24 22.16
C GLN A 434 0.84 2.90 22.11
N TRP A 435 1.54 2.96 23.24
CA TRP A 435 2.98 2.77 23.32
C TRP A 435 3.39 1.39 23.84
N GLU A 436 2.57 0.74 24.66
CA GLU A 436 2.81 -0.65 25.11
C GLU A 436 2.93 -1.65 23.94
N SER A 437 2.30 -1.34 22.81
CA SER A 437 2.33 -2.16 21.60
C SER A 437 3.50 -1.88 20.65
N ARG A 438 4.34 -0.87 20.92
CA ARG A 438 5.35 -0.36 19.97
C ARG A 438 6.75 -0.89 20.24
#